data_AF-A0A8J3CET0-F1
#
_entry.id   AF-A0A8J3CET0-F1
#
_cell.length_a   1.000
_cell.length_b   1.000
_cell.length_c   1.000
_cell.angle_alpha   90.00
_cell.angle_beta   90.00
_cell.angle_gamma   90.00
#
_symmetry.space_group_name_H-M   'P 1'
#
loop_
_entity.id
_entity.type
_entity.pdbx_description
1 polymer ?
#
loop_
_entity_poly.entity_id
_entity_poly.type
_entity_poly.pdbx_seq_one_letter_code
_entity_poly.pdbx_strand_id
1 'polypeptide(L)'
;MLASVLAVGIVVAIATVLYPESEEHGAPGASGRAEPHVLPFAQPSMESGAASMSQPATRVPSVPSAQGAKPTSTTGRPPAPSAAVPVPANNDGCDHTYGERNQCVPWNFPDRVADGCQWLRERGFGSLRVHGRDRHGLDRNGDGIACGDGD
;
A
#
# COMPACT_ATOMS: atom_id res chain seq x y z
N MET A 1 26.27 -54.78 1.12
CA MET A 1 25.03 -54.41 0.38
C MET A 1 23.78 -54.38 1.26
N LEU A 2 23.63 -55.20 2.32
CA LEU A 2 22.44 -55.14 3.21
C LEU A 2 22.31 -53.85 4.03
N ALA A 3 23.41 -53.21 4.46
CA ALA A 3 23.35 -52.02 5.31
C ALA A 3 22.79 -50.77 4.60
N SER A 4 22.91 -50.69 3.27
CA SER A 4 22.44 -49.54 2.49
C SER A 4 20.91 -49.56 2.27
N VAL A 5 20.27 -50.74 2.32
CA VAL A 5 18.82 -50.85 2.11
C VAL A 5 18.03 -50.41 3.35
N LEU A 6 18.58 -50.67 4.54
CA LEU A 6 17.97 -50.28 5.82
C LEU A 6 17.94 -48.75 6.02
N ALA A 7 18.98 -48.03 5.57
CA ALA A 7 19.05 -46.58 5.72
C ALA A 7 17.99 -45.86 4.86
N VAL A 8 17.72 -46.34 3.64
CA VAL A 8 16.70 -45.74 2.77
C VAL A 8 15.29 -46.03 3.29
N GLY A 9 15.03 -47.25 3.79
CA GLY A 9 13.71 -47.61 4.32
C GLY A 9 13.28 -46.80 5.55
N ILE A 10 14.22 -46.45 6.44
CA ILE A 10 13.93 -45.67 7.65
C ILE A 10 13.60 -44.22 7.32
N VAL A 11 14.28 -43.61 6.34
CA VAL A 11 14.02 -42.20 5.96
C VAL A 11 12.63 -42.05 5.34
N VAL A 12 12.19 -43.01 4.51
CA VAL A 12 10.84 -42.97 3.89
C VAL A 12 9.73 -43.11 4.95
N ALA A 13 9.92 -43.97 5.96
CA ALA A 13 8.94 -44.14 7.02
C ALA A 13 8.81 -42.93 7.96
N ILE A 14 9.89 -42.15 8.16
CA ILE A 14 9.85 -40.93 8.98
C ILE A 14 9.16 -39.79 8.20
N ALA A 15 9.36 -39.71 6.88
CA ALA A 15 8.73 -38.67 6.06
C ALA A 15 7.19 -38.79 6.04
N THR A 16 6.63 -40.00 6.02
CA THR A 16 5.16 -40.20 6.02
C THR A 16 4.49 -39.96 7.38
N VAL A 17 5.23 -40.07 8.50
CA VAL A 17 4.68 -39.77 9.83
C VAL A 17 4.71 -38.27 10.14
N LEU A 18 5.67 -37.52 9.60
CA LEU A 18 5.82 -36.08 9.86
C LEU A 18 5.09 -35.18 8.86
N TYR A 19 4.71 -35.72 7.69
CA TYR A 19 3.96 -34.98 6.68
C TYR A 19 2.70 -35.77 6.29
N PRO A 20 1.63 -35.72 7.09
CA PRO A 20 0.33 -36.13 6.59
C PRO A 20 -0.06 -35.21 5.43
N GLU A 21 -0.25 -35.83 4.27
CA GLU A 21 -0.80 -35.25 3.05
C GLU A 21 -2.07 -34.46 3.42
N SER A 22 -2.01 -33.15 3.26
CA SER A 22 -3.17 -32.28 3.47
C SER A 22 -4.10 -32.45 2.28
N GLU A 23 -4.93 -33.48 2.32
CA GLU A 23 -6.05 -33.64 1.41
C GLU A 23 -7.02 -32.47 1.62
N GLU A 24 -6.94 -31.49 0.72
CA GLU A 24 -7.87 -30.37 0.61
C GLU A 24 -9.25 -30.90 0.20
N HIS A 25 -9.96 -31.35 1.23
CA HIS A 25 -11.39 -31.60 1.20
C HIS A 25 -12.14 -30.27 0.98
N GLY A 26 -12.60 -30.08 -0.24
CA GLY A 26 -13.96 -29.64 -0.51
C GLY A 26 -14.36 -28.20 -0.14
N ALA A 27 -14.63 -27.41 -1.17
CA ALA A 27 -15.73 -26.46 -1.18
C ALA A 27 -16.32 -26.45 -2.62
N PRO A 28 -17.65 -26.26 -2.82
CA PRO A 28 -18.48 -25.37 -2.02
C PRO A 28 -19.83 -25.98 -1.58
N GLY A 29 -20.04 -26.03 -0.26
CA GLY A 29 -21.38 -26.11 0.32
C GLY A 29 -22.06 -24.74 0.24
N ALA A 30 -22.82 -24.52 -0.84
CA ALA A 30 -23.87 -23.52 -0.86
C ALA A 30 -25.05 -24.03 -0.03
N SER A 31 -25.31 -23.44 1.14
CA SER A 31 -26.66 -23.23 1.69
C SER A 31 -26.59 -22.64 3.10
N GLY A 32 -27.23 -21.48 3.29
CA GLY A 32 -27.80 -21.10 4.58
C GLY A 32 -26.97 -20.17 5.47
N ARG A 33 -27.21 -18.86 5.32
CA ARG A 33 -27.39 -17.93 6.46
C ARG A 33 -28.05 -16.67 5.92
N ALA A 34 -29.32 -16.47 6.23
CA ALA A 34 -29.81 -15.83 7.44
C ALA A 34 -29.91 -14.32 7.23
N GLU A 35 -31.17 -13.90 7.18
CA GLU A 35 -31.75 -12.69 7.77
C GLU A 35 -30.83 -11.46 7.90
N PRO A 36 -31.18 -10.32 7.25
CA PRO A 36 -30.55 -9.06 7.54
C PRO A 36 -30.98 -8.59 8.94
N HIS A 37 -30.25 -9.00 9.96
CA HIS A 37 -30.28 -8.30 11.23
C HIS A 37 -29.63 -6.93 11.02
N VAL A 38 -30.49 -5.96 10.72
CA VAL A 38 -30.24 -4.54 10.88
C VAL A 38 -29.91 -4.33 12.36
N LEU A 39 -28.61 -4.31 12.69
CA LEU A 39 -28.17 -3.78 13.96
C LEU A 39 -28.53 -2.29 13.97
N PRO A 40 -29.28 -1.79 14.96
CA PRO A 40 -29.41 -0.35 15.13
C PRO A 40 -28.01 0.19 15.42
N PHE A 41 -27.54 1.07 14.54
CA PHE A 41 -26.43 1.96 14.84
C PHE A 41 -26.82 2.76 16.08
N ALA A 42 -26.41 2.28 17.25
CA ALA A 42 -26.38 3.07 18.46
C ALA A 42 -25.39 4.20 18.19
N GLN A 43 -25.91 5.38 17.90
CA GLN A 43 -25.12 6.58 17.76
C GLN A 43 -24.39 6.79 19.09
N PRO A 44 -23.04 6.87 19.13
CA PRO A 44 -22.38 7.39 20.31
C PRO A 44 -22.82 8.84 20.47
N SER A 45 -23.51 9.12 21.57
CA SER A 45 -23.80 10.47 22.05
C SER A 45 -22.49 11.25 22.04
N MET A 46 -22.38 12.21 21.14
CA MET A 46 -21.35 13.24 21.17
C MET A 46 -21.68 14.11 22.37
N GLU A 47 -21.12 13.74 23.52
CA GLU A 47 -21.16 14.53 24.72
C GLU A 47 -20.36 15.82 24.45
N SER A 48 -21.10 16.91 24.49
CA SER A 48 -20.64 18.28 24.28
C SER A 48 -19.68 18.65 25.42
N GLY A 49 -18.39 18.40 25.22
CA GLY A 49 -17.30 18.81 26.10
C GLY A 49 -16.53 19.97 25.49
N ALA A 50 -17.06 21.20 25.62
CA ALA A 50 -16.35 22.42 25.29
C ALA A 50 -15.23 22.67 26.30
N ALA A 51 -14.06 22.07 26.08
CA ALA A 51 -12.81 22.49 26.72
C ALA A 51 -12.11 23.51 25.81
N SER A 52 -12.42 24.78 26.08
CA SER A 52 -11.78 25.96 25.49
C SER A 52 -10.29 26.00 25.87
N MET A 53 -9.43 25.46 25.02
CA MET A 53 -8.00 25.78 25.04
C MET A 53 -7.80 27.10 24.29
N SER A 54 -7.42 28.13 25.05
CA SER A 54 -6.96 29.42 24.54
C SER A 54 -5.82 29.22 23.55
N GLN A 55 -6.09 29.43 22.27
CA GLN A 55 -5.03 29.64 21.29
C GLN A 55 -4.42 31.04 21.50
N PRO A 56 -3.09 31.18 21.56
CA PRO A 56 -2.46 32.48 21.51
C PRO A 56 -2.74 33.11 20.14
N ALA A 57 -3.44 34.24 20.14
CA ALA A 57 -3.70 35.04 18.96
C ALA A 57 -2.37 35.53 18.38
N THR A 58 -1.83 34.79 17.42
CA THR A 58 -0.77 35.30 16.55
C THR A 58 -1.40 36.42 15.74
N ARG A 59 -1.05 37.67 16.05
CA ARG A 59 -1.48 38.84 15.28
C ARG A 59 -0.92 38.71 13.87
N VAL A 60 -1.75 38.27 12.93
CA VAL A 60 -1.53 38.54 11.52
C VAL A 60 -1.49 40.07 11.33
N PRO A 61 -0.46 40.63 10.66
CA PRO A 61 -0.46 42.04 10.33
C PRO A 61 -1.68 42.34 9.46
N SER A 62 -2.50 43.29 9.91
CA SER A 62 -3.63 43.81 9.16
C SER A 62 -3.11 44.46 7.88
N VAL A 63 -3.32 43.79 6.75
CA VAL A 63 -3.16 44.41 5.43
C VAL A 63 -4.14 45.59 5.34
N PRO A 64 -3.67 46.82 5.06
CA PRO A 64 -4.58 47.95 4.88
C PRO A 64 -5.47 47.69 3.65
N SER A 65 -6.78 47.68 3.88
CA SER A 65 -7.79 47.67 2.83
C SER A 65 -7.65 48.95 1.99
N ALA A 66 -7.09 48.81 0.79
CA ALA A 66 -7.11 49.86 -0.22
C ALA A 66 -8.56 50.14 -0.63
N GLN A 67 -9.12 51.24 -0.12
CA GLN A 67 -10.36 51.81 -0.61
C GLN A 67 -10.03 52.70 -1.81
N GLY A 68 -10.62 52.40 -2.97
CA GLY A 68 -10.67 53.34 -4.09
C GLY A 68 -9.95 52.91 -5.37
N ALA A 69 -10.39 51.80 -5.97
CA ALA A 69 -10.33 51.67 -7.43
C ALA A 69 -11.62 51.00 -7.90
N LYS A 70 -12.30 51.61 -8.87
CA LYS A 70 -13.45 51.01 -9.55
C LYS A 70 -13.03 49.63 -10.09
N PRO A 71 -13.82 48.56 -9.93
CA PRO A 71 -13.54 47.30 -10.59
C PRO A 71 -13.75 47.51 -12.09
N THR A 72 -12.67 47.80 -12.81
CA THR A 72 -12.66 47.61 -14.25
C THR A 72 -12.65 46.10 -14.44
N SER A 73 -13.83 45.52 -14.67
CA SER A 73 -14.00 44.15 -15.14
C SER A 73 -13.33 44.00 -16.51
N THR A 74 -12.00 43.88 -16.52
CA THR A 74 -11.32 43.22 -17.62
C THR A 74 -11.52 41.74 -17.37
N THR A 75 -12.49 41.16 -18.09
CA THR A 75 -12.65 39.72 -18.27
C THR A 75 -11.45 39.20 -19.06
N GLY A 76 -10.26 39.24 -18.46
CA GLY A 76 -9.05 38.66 -18.99
C GLY A 76 -8.91 37.27 -18.41
N ARG A 77 -9.12 36.24 -19.22
CA ARG A 77 -8.67 34.89 -18.87
C ARG A 77 -7.20 35.00 -18.47
N PRO A 78 -6.79 34.45 -17.31
CA PRO A 78 -5.37 34.37 -16.96
C PRO A 78 -4.62 33.76 -18.15
N PRO A 79 -3.45 34.30 -18.55
CA PRO A 79 -2.66 33.70 -19.61
C PRO A 79 -2.41 32.23 -19.27
N ALA A 80 -2.54 31.35 -20.26
CA ALA A 80 -2.25 29.93 -20.08
C ALA A 80 -0.79 29.78 -19.63
N PRO A 81 -0.49 28.86 -18.69
CA PRO A 81 0.88 28.62 -18.25
C PRO A 81 1.76 28.31 -19.46
N SER A 82 2.86 29.06 -19.58
CA SER A 82 3.67 29.14 -20.81
C SER A 82 4.66 27.98 -20.99
N ALA A 83 4.85 27.14 -19.97
CA ALA A 83 5.69 25.94 -20.06
C ALA A 83 5.31 24.91 -19.00
N ALA A 84 5.42 23.63 -19.34
CA ALA A 84 5.38 22.56 -18.36
C ALA A 84 6.65 22.62 -17.51
N VAL A 85 6.50 22.64 -16.18
CA VAL A 85 7.62 22.50 -15.27
C VAL A 85 7.98 21.01 -15.18
N PRO A 86 9.23 20.61 -15.47
CA PRO A 86 9.65 19.23 -15.27
C PRO A 86 9.54 18.86 -13.79
N VAL A 87 8.72 17.85 -13.48
CA VAL A 87 8.63 17.29 -12.13
C VAL A 87 9.39 15.96 -12.14
N PRO A 88 10.34 15.75 -11.22
CA PRO A 88 11.06 14.47 -11.14
C PRO A 88 10.09 13.36 -10.71
N ALA A 89 10.30 12.14 -11.21
CA ALA A 89 9.41 11.00 -10.96
C ALA A 89 9.32 10.57 -9.49
N ASN A 90 10.23 11.05 -8.64
CA ASN A 90 10.36 10.70 -7.23
C ASN A 90 10.06 11.88 -6.30
N ASN A 91 9.27 12.84 -6.76
CA ASN A 91 8.98 14.06 -6.02
C ASN A 91 8.29 13.80 -4.67
N ASP A 92 7.57 12.69 -4.54
CA ASP A 92 6.90 12.24 -3.32
C ASP A 92 7.65 11.10 -2.60
N GLY A 93 8.80 10.67 -3.13
CA GLY A 93 9.61 9.59 -2.58
C GLY A 93 9.03 8.19 -2.82
N CYS A 94 7.93 8.06 -3.57
CA CYS A 94 7.35 6.79 -3.99
C CYS A 94 7.83 6.42 -5.39
N ASP A 95 8.01 5.13 -5.66
CA ASP A 95 8.14 4.59 -7.00
C ASP A 95 6.79 4.10 -7.50
N HIS A 96 6.16 4.94 -8.31
CA HIS A 96 4.87 4.68 -8.96
C HIS A 96 4.93 3.60 -10.05
N THR A 97 6.09 2.99 -10.29
CA THR A 97 6.23 1.87 -11.21
C THR A 97 5.67 0.57 -10.64
N TYR A 98 5.49 0.48 -9.32
CA TYR A 98 5.02 -0.74 -8.65
C TYR A 98 3.66 -0.56 -7.99
N GLY A 99 2.81 -1.57 -8.17
CA GLY A 99 1.52 -1.66 -7.52
C GLY A 99 0.47 -0.69 -8.09
N GLU A 100 -0.60 -0.52 -7.32
CA GLU A 100 -1.69 0.40 -7.65
C GLU A 100 -1.37 1.84 -7.26
N ARG A 101 -2.13 2.82 -7.76
CA ARG A 101 -1.92 4.26 -7.50
C ARG A 101 -1.87 4.67 -6.01
N ASN A 102 -2.44 3.85 -5.12
CA ASN A 102 -2.49 4.12 -3.69
C ASN A 102 -1.38 3.39 -2.90
N GLN A 103 -0.51 2.65 -3.58
CA GLN A 103 0.61 1.94 -2.98
C GLN A 103 1.88 2.76 -3.19
N CYS A 104 2.67 2.94 -2.13
CA CYS A 104 3.92 3.68 -2.18
C CYS A 104 5.08 2.73 -1.90
N VAL A 105 5.70 2.19 -2.94
CA VAL A 105 7.00 1.54 -2.81
C VAL A 105 8.05 2.63 -2.65
N PRO A 106 8.97 2.56 -1.66
CA PRO A 106 9.99 3.60 -1.50
C PRO A 106 10.89 3.71 -2.73
N TRP A 107 11.09 4.92 -3.23
CA TRP A 107 12.02 5.19 -4.32
C TRP A 107 13.47 4.79 -3.99
N ASN A 108 13.81 4.80 -2.70
CA ASN A 108 15.05 4.23 -2.17
C ASN A 108 14.70 3.39 -0.94
N PHE A 109 15.17 2.13 -0.93
CA PHE A 109 15.07 1.31 0.27
C PHE A 109 16.04 1.83 1.36
N PRO A 110 15.72 1.64 2.65
CA PRO A 110 16.67 1.91 3.72
C PRO A 110 17.98 1.16 3.53
N ASP A 111 19.04 1.68 4.13
CA ASP A 111 20.31 0.98 4.17
C ASP A 111 20.14 -0.41 4.81
N ARG A 112 20.88 -1.39 4.29
CA ARG A 112 20.91 -2.78 4.78
C ARG A 112 19.65 -3.62 4.48
N VAL A 113 18.78 -3.18 3.57
CA VAL A 113 17.78 -4.07 2.98
C VAL A 113 18.46 -4.97 1.96
N ALA A 114 18.61 -6.25 2.29
CA ALA A 114 19.17 -7.26 1.38
C ALA A 114 18.12 -7.81 0.41
N ASP A 115 16.88 -8.01 0.89
CA ASP A 115 15.74 -8.45 0.09
C ASP A 115 14.61 -7.42 0.18
N GLY A 116 14.42 -6.67 -0.90
CA GLY A 116 13.35 -5.68 -1.00
C GLY A 116 11.96 -6.28 -0.89
N CYS A 117 11.75 -7.49 -1.42
CA CYS A 117 10.44 -8.15 -1.35
C CYS A 117 10.12 -8.64 0.05
N GLN A 118 11.09 -9.19 0.78
CA GLN A 118 10.91 -9.50 2.20
C GLN A 118 10.55 -8.23 2.99
N TRP A 119 11.31 -7.15 2.80
CA TRP A 119 11.07 -5.87 3.50
C TRP A 119 9.69 -5.28 3.21
N LEU A 120 9.22 -5.38 1.96
CA LEU A 120 7.89 -4.95 1.54
C LEU A 120 6.79 -5.83 2.18
N ARG A 121 6.95 -7.15 2.17
CA ARG A 121 5.99 -8.07 2.78
C ARG A 121 5.82 -7.83 4.28
N GLU A 122 6.90 -7.56 5.00
CA GLU A 122 6.87 -7.18 6.42
C GLU A 122 6.09 -5.88 6.70
N ARG A 123 5.86 -5.08 5.67
CA ARG A 123 5.10 -3.82 5.72
C ARG A 123 3.69 -3.93 5.16
N GLY A 124 3.26 -5.14 4.85
CA GLY A 124 1.91 -5.42 4.35
C GLY A 124 1.74 -5.18 2.86
N PHE A 125 2.82 -5.06 2.10
CA PHE A 125 2.74 -5.13 0.65
C PHE A 125 2.56 -6.59 0.22
N GLY A 126 1.65 -6.84 -0.71
CA GLY A 126 1.51 -8.12 -1.40
C GLY A 126 2.33 -8.15 -2.69
N SER A 127 1.87 -8.92 -3.66
CA SER A 127 2.40 -8.89 -5.02
C SER A 127 2.08 -7.54 -5.69
N LEU A 128 3.06 -7.02 -6.44
CA LEU A 128 3.02 -5.67 -6.98
C LEU A 128 3.14 -5.71 -8.49
N ARG A 129 2.15 -5.18 -9.19
CA ARG A 129 2.23 -5.09 -10.66
C ARG A 129 3.29 -4.06 -11.09
N VAL A 130 4.11 -4.41 -12.06
CA VAL A 130 5.14 -3.54 -12.61
C VAL A 130 4.61 -2.85 -13.87
N HIS A 131 4.56 -1.51 -13.84
CA HIS A 131 4.03 -0.67 -14.92
C HIS A 131 5.10 -0.09 -15.86
N GLY A 132 6.35 -0.48 -15.67
CA GLY A 132 7.48 0.09 -16.39
C GLY A 132 8.78 -0.65 -16.12
N ARG A 133 9.88 0.08 -15.97
CA ARG A 133 11.18 -0.52 -15.69
C ARG A 133 11.26 -0.98 -14.24
N ASP A 134 11.55 -2.25 -14.01
CA ASP A 134 11.92 -2.76 -12.69
C ASP A 134 13.28 -2.18 -12.25
N ARG A 135 13.21 -1.02 -11.62
CA ARG A 135 14.36 -0.31 -11.05
C ARG A 135 14.98 -1.07 -9.89
N HIS A 136 14.17 -1.78 -9.13
CA HIS A 136 14.54 -2.31 -7.82
C HIS A 136 14.93 -3.78 -7.89
N GLY A 137 14.70 -4.46 -9.02
CA GLY A 137 14.94 -5.90 -9.14
C GLY A 137 13.96 -6.69 -8.29
N LEU A 138 12.72 -6.21 -8.15
CA LEU A 138 11.68 -6.87 -7.36
C LEU A 138 10.93 -7.93 -8.18
N ASP A 139 11.01 -7.87 -9.51
CA ASP A 139 10.47 -8.83 -10.46
C ASP A 139 11.67 -9.54 -11.13
N ARG A 140 12.17 -10.57 -10.44
CA ARG A 140 13.41 -11.28 -10.80
C ARG A 140 13.16 -12.27 -11.94
N ASN A 141 11.94 -12.79 -12.02
CA ASN A 141 11.52 -13.73 -13.06
C ASN A 141 11.06 -13.01 -14.35
N GLY A 142 10.75 -11.71 -14.27
CA GLY A 142 10.36 -10.85 -15.39
C GLY A 142 8.92 -11.05 -15.86
N ASP A 143 8.03 -11.52 -15.00
CA ASP A 143 6.63 -11.82 -15.34
C ASP A 143 5.70 -10.58 -15.25
N GLY A 144 6.24 -9.44 -14.80
CA GLY A 144 5.52 -8.19 -14.62
C GLY A 144 4.83 -8.07 -13.26
N ILE A 145 5.05 -9.00 -12.34
CA ILE A 145 4.54 -9.03 -10.98
C ILE A 145 5.72 -9.15 -10.02
N ALA A 146 6.10 -8.02 -9.42
CA ALA A 146 7.12 -7.99 -8.39
C ALA A 146 6.64 -8.64 -7.08
N CYS A 147 7.57 -9.30 -6.40
CA CYS A 147 7.34 -9.99 -5.13
C CYS A 147 6.23 -11.05 -5.20
N GLY A 148 6.04 -11.64 -6.38
CA GLY A 148 5.18 -12.79 -6.61
C GLY A 148 5.90 -14.11 -6.34
N ASP A 149 5.31 -15.19 -6.84
CA ASP A 149 5.90 -16.52 -6.75
C ASP A 149 7.14 -16.60 -7.66
N GLY A 150 8.29 -16.88 -7.06
CA GLY A 150 9.56 -16.98 -7.78
C GLY A 150 10.42 -15.71 -7.76
N ASP A 151 9.99 -14.68 -7.02
CA ASP A 151 10.81 -13.50 -6.70
C ASP A 151 11.60 -13.64 -5.39
#